data_AF-A0A0R2JJV9-F1
#
_entry.id   AF-A0A0R2JJV9-F1
#
_cell.length_a   1.000
_cell.length_b   1.000
_cell.length_c   1.000
_cell.angle_alpha   90.00
_cell.angle_beta   90.00
_cell.angle_gamma   90.00
#
_symmetry.space_group_name_H-M   'P 1'
#
loop_
_entity.id
_entity.type
_entity.pdbx_description
1 polymer ?
#
loop_
_entity_poly.entity_id
_entity_poly.type
_entity_poly.pdbx_seq_one_letter_code
_entity_poly.pdbx_strand_id
1 'polypeptide(L)'
;MAIKNNDYNIAINENIIMKAENLYNPNRLIMNATNLILTNKRLIIHDKGMFGKGDNYREYDLKKIKVFNDVPCVQINQTNYIFLDIQFLDSDESIAMPNIKMAKAWRNNILSLVTGELNTLDYGNTGNKKESYSTSDQTKVSQYASKKCEACGATLKGKVGTVVKCDYCGEETLV
;
A
#
# COMPACT_ATOMS: atom_id res chain seq x y z
N MET A 1 -11.47 25.52 2.56
CA MET A 1 -10.09 25.29 3.03
C MET A 1 -9.84 23.79 2.94
N ALA A 2 -9.23 23.31 1.85
CA ALA A 2 -9.00 21.88 1.66
C ALA A 2 -7.77 21.45 2.48
N ILE A 3 -7.96 20.53 3.41
CA ILE A 3 -6.88 19.95 4.21
C ILE A 3 -6.02 19.13 3.25
N LYS A 4 -4.81 19.62 2.92
CA LYS A 4 -3.77 18.83 2.26
C LYS A 4 -3.27 17.80 3.26
N ASN A 5 -3.83 16.59 3.24
CA ASN A 5 -3.29 15.46 3.98
C ASN A 5 -2.43 14.60 3.03
N ASN A 6 -1.11 14.66 3.25
CA ASN A 6 -0.02 13.95 2.56
C ASN A 6 0.35 14.38 1.13
N ASP A 7 1.67 14.38 0.85
CA ASP A 7 2.33 14.70 -0.43
C ASP A 7 1.87 13.87 -1.64
N TYR A 8 0.99 12.88 -1.43
CA TYR A 8 0.55 11.90 -2.43
C TYR A 8 -0.95 12.01 -2.79
N ASN A 9 -1.64 13.07 -2.34
CA ASN A 9 -3.07 13.32 -2.62
C ASN A 9 -3.96 12.07 -2.37
N ILE A 10 -3.83 11.52 -1.17
CA ILE A 10 -4.54 10.31 -0.74
C ILE A 10 -6.00 10.69 -0.44
N ALA A 11 -6.95 9.94 -1.02
CA ALA A 11 -8.36 10.22 -0.80
C ALA A 11 -8.76 9.96 0.67
N ILE A 12 -9.81 10.63 1.16
CA ILE A 12 -10.25 10.51 2.57
C ILE A 12 -10.66 9.06 2.96
N ASN A 13 -11.01 8.24 1.97
CA ASN A 13 -11.37 6.83 2.12
C ASN A 13 -10.28 5.87 1.58
N GLU A 14 -9.06 6.35 1.49
CA GLU A 14 -7.89 5.60 1.05
C GLU A 14 -6.87 5.55 2.19
N ASN A 15 -6.42 4.33 2.51
CA ASN A 15 -5.50 4.07 3.60
C ASN A 15 -4.19 3.53 3.04
N ILE A 16 -3.07 4.09 3.52
CA ILE A 16 -1.74 3.58 3.23
C ILE A 16 -1.55 2.26 3.99
N ILE A 17 -1.15 1.23 3.25
CA ILE A 17 -0.87 -0.12 3.78
C ILE A 17 0.62 -0.29 4.04
N MET A 18 1.47 0.15 3.09
CA MET A 18 2.93 0.03 3.20
C MET A 18 3.63 1.15 2.43
N LYS A 19 4.81 1.53 2.90
CA LYS A 19 5.70 2.51 2.24
C LYS A 19 7.14 2.01 2.22
N ALA A 20 7.85 2.37 1.18
CA ALA A 20 9.27 2.20 1.03
C ALA A 20 9.83 3.46 0.40
N GLU A 21 10.93 3.97 0.96
CA GLU A 21 11.55 5.21 0.49
C GLU A 21 12.97 4.94 0.03
N ASN A 22 13.42 5.75 -0.93
CA ASN A 22 14.77 5.69 -1.47
C ASN A 22 15.16 4.28 -1.97
N LEU A 23 14.21 3.59 -2.62
CA LEU A 23 14.50 2.35 -3.32
C LEU A 23 15.45 2.63 -4.49
N TYR A 24 16.49 1.81 -4.57
CA TYR A 24 17.44 1.85 -5.67
C TYR A 24 16.87 1.12 -6.89
N ASN A 25 16.86 1.77 -8.05
CA ASN A 25 16.46 1.16 -9.31
C ASN A 25 17.70 0.90 -10.21
N PRO A 26 18.16 -0.35 -10.35
CA PRO A 26 19.34 -0.71 -11.13
C PRO A 26 19.14 -0.53 -12.64
N ASN A 27 17.90 -0.42 -13.12
CA ASN A 27 17.59 -0.28 -14.54
C ASN A 27 17.55 1.17 -15.01
N ARG A 28 17.80 2.15 -14.12
CA ARG A 28 17.85 3.57 -14.48
C ARG A 28 19.27 4.10 -14.51
N LEU A 29 19.61 4.74 -15.63
CA LEU A 29 20.89 5.41 -15.85
C LEU A 29 21.16 6.58 -14.88
N ILE A 30 20.15 7.03 -14.13
CA ILE A 30 20.24 8.12 -13.16
C ILE A 30 19.74 7.56 -11.81
N MET A 31 20.53 7.76 -10.74
CA MET A 31 20.26 7.33 -9.36
C MET A 31 19.10 8.11 -8.72
N ASN A 32 17.93 8.10 -9.33
CA ASN A 32 16.75 8.69 -8.72
C ASN A 32 16.22 7.76 -7.64
N ALA A 33 16.08 8.30 -6.42
CA ALA A 33 15.40 7.62 -5.33
C ALA A 33 13.94 7.38 -5.72
N THR A 34 13.53 6.11 -5.73
CA THR A 34 12.12 5.74 -5.93
C THR A 34 11.46 5.54 -4.58
N ASN A 35 10.38 6.27 -4.33
CA ASN A 35 9.45 6.02 -3.25
C ASN A 35 8.32 5.13 -3.78
N LEU A 36 7.94 4.12 -3.01
CA LEU A 36 6.86 3.20 -3.32
C LEU A 36 5.83 3.25 -2.19
N ILE A 37 4.57 3.45 -2.55
CA ILE A 37 3.46 3.55 -1.59
C ILE A 37 2.35 2.62 -2.06
N LEU A 38 1.96 1.68 -1.20
CA LEU A 38 0.79 0.83 -1.40
C LEU A 38 -0.34 1.36 -0.55
N THR A 39 -1.50 1.59 -1.16
CA THR A 39 -2.75 1.87 -0.45
C THR A 39 -3.73 0.73 -0.62
N ASN A 40 -4.88 0.80 0.04
CA ASN A 40 -5.97 -0.15 -0.18
C ASN A 40 -6.62 -0.04 -1.58
N LYS A 41 -6.20 0.90 -2.44
CA LYS A 41 -6.79 1.14 -3.76
C LYS A 41 -5.78 1.16 -4.91
N ARG A 42 -4.56 1.65 -4.67
CA ARG A 42 -3.57 1.83 -5.73
C ARG A 42 -2.14 1.64 -5.23
N LEU A 43 -1.27 1.38 -6.18
CA LEU A 43 0.17 1.48 -6.03
C LEU A 43 0.63 2.83 -6.58
N ILE A 44 1.44 3.56 -5.82
CA ILE A 44 2.01 4.84 -6.22
C ILE A 44 3.53 4.69 -6.25
N ILE A 45 4.13 5.00 -7.41
CA ILE A 45 5.56 5.06 -7.62
C ILE A 45 5.93 6.53 -7.81
N HIS A 46 6.73 7.05 -6.90
CA HIS A 46 7.22 8.43 -6.92
C HIS A 46 8.73 8.42 -7.15
N ASP A 47 9.14 8.81 -8.35
CA ASP A 47 10.56 8.99 -8.65
C ASP A 47 10.92 10.44 -8.40
N LYS A 48 11.79 10.67 -7.42
CA LYS A 48 12.29 12.01 -7.11
C LYS A 48 13.17 12.50 -8.25
N GLY A 49 12.87 13.69 -8.76
CA GLY A 49 13.72 14.36 -9.75
C GLY A 49 15.04 14.82 -9.10
N MET A 50 16.12 14.82 -9.88
CA MET A 50 17.37 15.48 -9.51
C MET A 50 17.58 16.72 -10.37
N PHE A 51 18.16 17.77 -9.77
CA PHE A 51 18.65 19.00 -10.43
C PHE A 51 17.64 19.66 -11.40
N GLY A 52 16.62 20.31 -10.84
CA GLY A 52 15.69 21.15 -11.62
C GLY A 52 14.66 20.39 -12.46
N LYS A 53 14.74 19.05 -12.51
CA LYS A 53 13.66 18.20 -13.04
C LYS A 53 12.63 17.96 -11.95
N GLY A 54 11.35 18.13 -12.28
CA GLY A 54 10.24 17.85 -11.39
C GLY A 54 10.13 16.37 -11.05
N ASP A 55 9.39 16.08 -9.98
CA ASP A 55 9.07 14.72 -9.57
C ASP A 55 8.15 14.03 -10.57
N ASN A 56 8.32 12.71 -10.70
CA ASN A 56 7.45 11.89 -11.54
C ASN A 56 6.63 10.94 -10.67
N TYR A 57 5.30 11.02 -10.79
CA TYR A 57 4.36 10.16 -10.10
C TYR A 57 3.69 9.24 -11.11
N ARG A 58 3.71 7.94 -10.83
CA ARG A 58 2.90 6.94 -11.53
C ARG A 58 1.99 6.25 -10.54
N GLU A 59 0.74 6.11 -10.92
CA GLU A 59 -0.30 5.55 -10.07
C GLU A 59 -1.01 4.42 -10.81
N TYR A 60 -1.21 3.31 -10.13
CA TYR A 60 -1.80 2.12 -10.71
C TYR A 60 -2.93 1.62 -9.80
N ASP A 61 -4.15 1.58 -10.33
CA ASP A 61 -5.29 0.99 -9.63
C ASP A 61 -5.05 -0.52 -9.45
N LEU A 62 -5.18 -1.01 -8.21
CA LEU A 62 -4.99 -2.43 -7.91
C LEU A 62 -6.02 -3.30 -8.64
N LYS A 63 -7.20 -2.76 -8.96
CA LYS A 63 -8.23 -3.46 -9.75
C LYS A 63 -7.82 -3.71 -11.20
N LYS A 64 -6.80 -3.00 -11.69
CA LYS A 64 -6.25 -3.20 -13.04
C LYS A 64 -5.14 -4.23 -13.07
N ILE A 65 -4.76 -4.85 -11.95
CA ILE A 65 -3.78 -5.95 -11.96
C ILE A 65 -4.40 -7.13 -12.74
N LYS A 66 -3.65 -7.66 -13.71
CA LYS A 66 -4.06 -8.84 -14.49
C LYS A 66 -4.24 -10.02 -13.54
N VAL A 67 -5.27 -10.83 -13.81
CA VAL A 67 -5.53 -12.08 -13.10
C VAL A 67 -5.53 -13.20 -14.12
N PHE A 68 -4.74 -14.25 -13.88
CA PHE A 68 -4.67 -15.44 -14.73
C PHE A 68 -4.95 -16.67 -13.87
N ASN A 69 -5.96 -17.46 -14.24
CA ASN A 69 -6.43 -18.61 -13.44
C ASN A 69 -6.69 -18.24 -11.97
N ASP A 70 -7.41 -17.14 -11.73
CA ASP A 70 -7.73 -16.60 -10.41
C ASP A 70 -6.53 -16.16 -9.56
N VAL A 71 -5.33 -16.12 -10.15
CA VAL A 71 -4.10 -15.64 -9.50
C VAL A 71 -3.71 -14.27 -10.04
N PRO A 72 -3.63 -13.21 -9.20
CA PRO A 72 -3.11 -11.93 -9.63
C PRO A 72 -1.65 -12.05 -10.09
N CYS A 73 -1.33 -11.42 -11.21
CA CYS A 73 -0.02 -11.44 -11.85
C CYS A 73 0.98 -10.53 -11.11
N VAL A 74 1.38 -10.96 -9.91
CA VAL A 74 2.39 -10.33 -9.05
C VAL A 74 3.46 -11.35 -8.69
N GLN A 75 4.66 -11.15 -9.21
CA GLN A 75 5.75 -12.12 -9.15
C GLN A 75 7.02 -11.50 -8.60
N ILE A 76 7.88 -12.35 -8.05
CA ILE A 76 9.23 -11.95 -7.66
C ILE A 76 10.19 -12.62 -8.62
N ASN A 77 10.96 -11.82 -9.34
CA ASN A 77 12.00 -12.29 -10.22
C ASN A 77 13.37 -12.02 -9.57
N GLN A 78 14.18 -13.06 -9.46
CA GLN A 78 15.50 -12.98 -8.86
C GLN A 78 16.55 -13.46 -9.86
N THR A 79 17.31 -12.51 -10.39
CA THR A 79 18.50 -12.77 -11.21
C THR A 79 19.73 -12.25 -10.47
N ASN A 80 20.34 -11.16 -10.95
CA ASN A 80 21.38 -10.41 -10.24
C ASN A 80 20.79 -9.40 -9.24
N TYR A 81 19.54 -9.01 -9.45
CA TYR A 81 18.75 -8.16 -8.57
C TYR A 81 17.43 -8.86 -8.25
N ILE A 82 16.73 -8.36 -7.22
CA ILE A 82 15.41 -8.83 -6.83
C ILE A 82 14.40 -7.81 -7.35
N PHE A 83 13.48 -8.24 -8.20
CA PHE A 83 12.42 -7.40 -8.74
C PHE A 83 11.06 -7.91 -8.28
N LEU A 84 10.17 -6.97 -7.96
CA LEU A 84 8.73 -7.20 -7.87
C LEU A 84 8.13 -6.81 -9.22
N ASP A 85 7.69 -7.81 -9.96
CA ASP A 85 7.05 -7.65 -11.27
C ASP A 85 5.53 -7.67 -11.09
N ILE A 86 4.85 -6.65 -11.60
CA ILE A 86 3.41 -6.47 -11.50
C ILE A 86 2.88 -6.22 -12.90
N GLN A 87 1.96 -7.06 -13.36
CA GLN A 87 1.31 -6.89 -14.66
C GLN A 87 -0.07 -6.26 -14.48
N PHE A 88 -0.28 -5.10 -15.10
CA PHE A 88 -1.57 -4.43 -15.18
C PHE A 88 -2.19 -4.62 -16.57
N LEU A 89 -3.48 -4.33 -16.73
CA LEU A 89 -4.20 -4.44 -18.00
C LEU A 89 -3.59 -3.57 -19.10
N ASP A 90 -3.05 -2.41 -18.74
CA ASP A 90 -2.54 -1.35 -19.63
C ASP A 90 -1.02 -1.19 -19.62
N SER A 91 -0.31 -1.78 -18.65
CA SER A 91 1.15 -1.67 -18.52
C SER A 91 1.71 -2.76 -17.62
N ASP A 92 3.00 -3.03 -17.69
CA ASP A 92 3.70 -3.89 -16.74
C ASP A 92 4.79 -3.07 -16.01
N GLU A 93 5.00 -3.33 -14.72
CA GLU A 93 5.97 -2.62 -13.89
C GLU A 93 6.91 -3.59 -13.18
N SER A 94 8.21 -3.28 -13.22
CA SER A 94 9.25 -4.01 -12.50
C SER A 94 9.95 -3.08 -11.51
N ILE A 95 9.79 -3.37 -10.22
CA ILE A 95 10.33 -2.54 -9.13
C ILE A 95 11.45 -3.30 -8.43
N ALA A 96 12.65 -2.73 -8.42
CA ALA A 96 13.75 -3.32 -7.70
C ALA A 96 13.55 -3.24 -6.18
N MET A 97 13.86 -4.35 -5.51
CA MET A 97 13.68 -4.55 -4.09
C MET A 97 15.04 -4.79 -3.44
N PRO A 98 15.29 -4.23 -2.24
CA PRO A 98 16.59 -4.34 -1.59
C PRO A 98 16.88 -5.76 -1.08
N ASN A 99 15.84 -6.53 -0.77
CA ASN A 99 15.96 -7.91 -0.32
C ASN A 99 14.68 -8.71 -0.56
N ILE A 100 14.82 -10.05 -0.52
CA ILE A 100 13.72 -10.98 -0.82
C ILE A 100 12.61 -10.92 0.24
N LYS A 101 12.93 -10.59 1.50
CA LYS A 101 11.93 -10.47 2.57
C LYS A 101 10.99 -9.30 2.28
N MET A 102 11.53 -8.16 1.88
CA MET A 102 10.76 -6.98 1.49
C MET A 102 9.94 -7.26 0.22
N ALA A 103 10.54 -7.86 -0.80
CA ALA A 103 9.80 -8.24 -2.01
C ALA A 103 8.60 -9.17 -1.71
N LYS A 104 8.77 -10.14 -0.80
CA LYS A 104 7.70 -11.03 -0.34
C LYS A 104 6.61 -10.29 0.43
N ALA A 105 6.97 -9.37 1.33
CA ALA A 105 6.00 -8.57 2.07
C ALA A 105 5.14 -7.70 1.13
N TRP A 106 5.78 -7.03 0.17
CA TRP A 106 5.09 -6.26 -0.86
C TRP A 106 4.18 -7.13 -1.74
N ARG A 107 4.70 -8.24 -2.27
CA ARG A 107 3.90 -9.19 -3.06
C ARG A 107 2.67 -9.64 -2.30
N ASN A 108 2.86 -10.13 -1.07
CA ASN A 108 1.75 -10.69 -0.28
C ASN A 108 0.70 -9.62 0.02
N ASN A 109 1.10 -8.40 0.39
CA ASN A 109 0.14 -7.33 0.63
C ASN A 109 -0.66 -6.97 -0.62
N ILE A 110 -0.02 -6.89 -1.79
CA ILE A 110 -0.74 -6.63 -3.04
C ILE A 110 -1.71 -7.77 -3.33
N LEU A 111 -1.29 -9.03 -3.18
CA LEU A 111 -2.16 -10.19 -3.37
C LEU A 111 -3.37 -10.12 -2.44
N SER A 112 -3.18 -9.92 -1.14
CA SER A 112 -4.25 -9.80 -0.15
C SER A 112 -5.25 -8.68 -0.49
N LEU A 113 -4.77 -7.56 -1.02
CA LEU A 113 -5.64 -6.45 -1.41
C LEU A 113 -6.44 -6.76 -2.68
N VAL A 114 -5.83 -7.44 -3.66
CA VAL A 114 -6.51 -7.82 -4.91
C VAL A 114 -7.51 -8.95 -4.68
N THR A 115 -7.19 -9.94 -3.84
CA THR A 115 -8.06 -11.08 -3.54
C THR A 115 -9.08 -10.80 -2.43
N GLY A 116 -8.88 -9.75 -1.63
CA GLY A 116 -9.70 -9.44 -0.45
C GLY A 116 -9.34 -10.25 0.80
N GLU A 117 -8.26 -11.04 0.78
CA GLU A 117 -7.78 -11.85 1.91
C GLU A 117 -6.95 -11.01 2.91
N LEU A 118 -7.59 -10.06 3.58
CA LEU A 118 -6.92 -9.04 4.41
C LEU A 118 -6.33 -9.54 5.75
N ASN A 119 -6.50 -10.83 6.06
CA ASN A 119 -6.03 -11.45 7.31
C ASN A 119 -4.50 -11.60 7.35
N THR A 120 -3.84 -11.50 6.20
CA THR A 120 -2.40 -11.74 6.02
C THR A 120 -1.59 -10.47 5.75
N LEU A 121 -2.22 -9.29 5.85
CA LEU A 121 -1.54 -8.01 5.61
C LEU A 121 -0.42 -7.75 6.62
N ASP A 122 0.79 -7.55 6.11
CA ASP A 122 1.95 -7.07 6.84
C ASP A 122 1.99 -5.54 6.79
N TYR A 123 1.58 -4.88 7.86
CA TYR A 123 1.64 -3.42 7.99
C TYR A 123 3.08 -3.00 8.39
N GLY A 124 4.04 -3.29 7.52
CA GLY A 124 5.47 -3.19 7.82
C GLY A 124 6.12 -1.91 7.31
N ASN A 125 6.60 -1.06 8.24
CA ASN A 125 7.53 0.04 8.00
C ASN A 125 8.93 -0.57 7.68
N THR A 126 9.14 -1.02 6.45
CA THR A 126 10.36 -1.72 6.02
C THR A 126 11.43 -0.74 5.54
N GLY A 127 11.81 0.20 6.42
CA GLY A 127 12.97 1.06 6.24
C GLY A 127 14.19 0.47 6.96
N ASN A 128 15.31 0.32 6.25
CA ASN A 128 16.62 0.20 6.89
C ASN A 128 16.82 1.42 7.81
N LYS A 129 16.89 1.21 9.13
CA LYS A 129 17.19 2.28 10.08
C LYS A 129 18.58 2.87 9.78
N LYS A 130 18.63 4.18 9.55
CA LYS A 130 19.45 5.12 10.33
C LYS A 130 18.84 6.52 10.22
N GLU A 131 17.89 6.81 11.11
CA GLU A 131 17.76 8.14 11.67
C GLU A 131 17.10 8.02 13.05
N SER A 132 17.87 8.41 14.06
CA SER A 132 17.45 8.54 15.45
C SER A 132 16.66 9.84 15.60
N TYR A 133 15.37 9.73 15.89
CA TYR A 133 14.65 10.78 16.60
C TYR A 133 14.10 10.19 17.90
N SER A 134 14.73 10.59 19.00
CA SER A 134 14.22 10.42 20.35
C SER A 134 13.14 11.45 20.57
N THR A 135 11.87 11.06 20.65
CA THR A 135 10.92 11.69 21.58
C THR A 135 9.75 10.73 21.84
N SER A 136 9.43 10.60 23.12
CA SER A 136 8.28 9.95 23.73
C SER A 136 6.96 10.24 22.99
N ASP A 137 6.28 9.18 22.54
CA ASP A 137 4.92 8.81 22.97
C ASP A 137 4.39 7.69 22.08
N GLN A 138 4.36 6.48 22.64
CA GLN A 138 3.73 5.32 22.02
C GLN A 138 2.21 5.51 22.04
N THR A 139 1.69 6.28 21.10
CA THR A 139 0.26 6.23 20.80
C THR A 139 0.05 5.03 19.87
N LYS A 140 -0.26 3.87 20.45
CA LYS A 140 -0.85 2.73 19.73
C LYS A 140 -2.04 3.27 18.93
N VAL A 141 -1.86 3.50 17.63
CA VAL A 141 -2.98 3.73 16.72
C VAL A 141 -3.77 2.43 16.68
N SER A 142 -4.84 2.40 17.47
CA SER A 142 -5.74 1.26 17.60
C SER A 142 -6.31 0.93 16.22
N GLN A 143 -5.97 -0.25 15.71
CA GLN A 143 -6.44 -0.79 14.41
C GLN A 143 -7.93 -1.17 14.43
N TYR A 144 -8.66 -0.76 15.47
CA TYR A 144 -10.09 -0.92 15.65
C TYR A 144 -10.75 0.45 15.67
N ALA A 145 -11.79 0.61 14.85
CA ALA A 145 -12.66 1.77 14.86
C ALA A 145 -14.06 1.36 15.32
N SER A 146 -14.77 2.33 15.89
CA SER A 146 -16.18 2.20 16.20
C SER A 146 -16.98 3.06 15.24
N LYS A 147 -17.87 2.46 14.46
CA LYS A 147 -18.80 3.16 13.55
C LYS A 147 -20.23 2.87 13.99
N LYS A 148 -21.18 3.79 13.77
CA LYS A 148 -22.60 3.49 13.98
C LYS A 148 -23.17 2.77 12.76
N CYS A 149 -23.98 1.75 12.99
CA CYS A 149 -24.79 1.12 11.96
C CYS A 149 -25.75 2.17 11.37
N GLU A 150 -25.77 2.28 10.05
CA GLU A 150 -26.58 3.27 9.34
C GLU A 150 -28.09 2.93 9.40
N ALA A 151 -28.43 1.65 9.57
CA ALA A 151 -29.81 1.18 9.65
C ALA A 151 -30.43 1.30 11.05
N CYS A 152 -29.72 0.91 12.11
CA CYS A 152 -30.29 0.84 13.47
C CYS A 152 -29.58 1.73 14.50
N GLY A 153 -28.49 2.40 14.14
CA GLY A 153 -27.73 3.26 15.05
C GLY A 153 -26.85 2.53 16.06
N ALA A 154 -26.84 1.19 16.07
CA ALA A 154 -26.01 0.40 16.96
C ALA A 154 -24.51 0.68 16.76
N THR A 155 -23.72 0.63 17.82
CA THR A 155 -22.26 0.81 17.71
C THR A 155 -21.62 -0.48 17.22
N LEU A 156 -21.05 -0.44 16.03
CA LEU A 156 -20.24 -1.48 15.42
C LEU A 156 -18.78 -1.25 15.80
N LYS A 157 -18.07 -2.30 16.20
CA LYS A 157 -16.63 -2.27 16.44
C LYS A 157 -15.99 -3.26 15.48
N GLY A 158 -15.02 -2.81 14.73
CA GLY A 158 -14.39 -3.62 13.69
C GLY A 158 -13.02 -3.10 13.31
N LYS A 159 -12.29 -3.90 12.55
CA LYS A 159 -11.01 -3.49 11.99
C LYS A 159 -11.30 -2.52 10.85
N VAL A 160 -10.57 -1.40 10.81
CA VAL A 160 -10.73 -0.40 9.73
C VAL A 160 -10.51 -1.07 8.37
N GLY A 161 -11.45 -0.85 7.44
CA GLY A 161 -11.47 -1.43 6.11
C GLY A 161 -12.17 -2.80 6.00
N THR A 162 -12.88 -3.26 7.04
CA THR A 162 -13.60 -4.54 7.00
C THR A 162 -15.12 -4.33 6.99
N VAL A 163 -15.82 -5.15 6.21
CA VAL A 163 -17.28 -5.19 6.25
C VAL A 163 -17.67 -5.98 7.48
N VAL A 164 -18.40 -5.34 8.38
CA VAL A 164 -18.98 -6.00 9.54
C VAL A 164 -20.49 -6.07 9.36
N LYS A 165 -21.05 -7.21 9.75
CA LYS A 165 -22.50 -7.39 9.83
C LYS A 165 -22.99 -6.89 11.18
N CYS A 166 -24.06 -6.11 11.18
CA CYS A 166 -24.66 -5.62 12.40
C CYS A 166 -25.40 -6.74 13.13
N ASP A 167 -25.02 -7.04 14.36
CA ASP A 167 -25.68 -8.07 15.18
C ASP A 167 -27.15 -7.75 15.50
N TYR A 168 -27.55 -6.47 15.44
CA TYR A 168 -28.89 -6.02 15.81
C TYR A 168 -29.89 -6.05 14.65
N CYS A 169 -29.45 -5.70 13.44
CA CYS A 169 -30.35 -5.57 12.28
C CYS A 169 -29.91 -6.38 11.05
N GLY A 170 -28.72 -6.99 11.10
CA GLY A 170 -28.17 -7.78 10.01
C GLY A 170 -27.54 -6.97 8.86
N GLU A 171 -27.61 -5.64 8.90
CA GLU A 171 -27.05 -4.78 7.86
C GLU A 171 -25.53 -4.85 7.82
N GLU A 172 -24.96 -4.92 6.62
CA GLU A 172 -23.51 -4.97 6.41
C GLU A 172 -22.96 -3.57 6.16
N THR A 173 -21.85 -3.24 6.83
CA THR A 173 -21.26 -1.90 6.73
C THR A 173 -19.75 -1.96 6.87
N LEU A 174 -19.05 -1.16 6.08
CA LEU A 174 -17.62 -0.96 6.20
C LEU A 174 -17.30 -0.16 7.48
N VAL A 175 -16.48 -0.74 8.35
CA VAL A 175 -15.88 -0.07 9.53
C VAL A 175 -14.58 0.60 9.16
#